data_AF-A0A535C429-F1
#
_entry.id   AF-A0A535C429-F1
#
_cell.length_a   1.000
_cell.length_b   1.000
_cell.length_c   1.000
_cell.angle_alpha   90.00
_cell.angle_beta   90.00
_cell.angle_gamma   90.00
#
_symmetry.space_group_name_H-M   'P 1'
#
loop_
_entity.id
_entity.type
_entity.pdbx_description
1 polymer ?
#
loop_
_entity_poly.entity_id
_entity_poly.type
_entity_poly.pdbx_seq_one_letter_code
_entity_poly.pdbx_strand_id
1 'polypeptide(L)'
;MTVEAVGRPRPKRGGAVASRSIFWRIPWLRTAILLAPPLTWFVAIYLTSLALLLVTAFWTIDPFTTRVVQSWSLDNFQQIVNEPTYLRIIGRTVLMAALVTMTDAVIAFPFAYYMARVASRRVQTALFAAVLLPLWASYLARLYAWILILNHSGVLNWSLQSIGLPAANVAYSD
;
A
#
# COMPACT_ATOMS: atom_id res chain seq x y z
N MET A 1 12.70 -91.84 -13.52
CA MET A 1 12.66 -91.19 -14.84
C MET A 1 12.29 -89.73 -14.63
N THR A 2 13.24 -88.87 -14.98
CA THR A 2 13.21 -87.41 -14.94
C THR A 2 12.25 -86.84 -15.98
N VAL A 3 11.42 -85.87 -15.61
CA VAL A 3 10.89 -84.88 -16.56
C VAL A 3 11.03 -83.49 -15.94
N GLU A 4 11.66 -82.64 -16.74
CA GLU A 4 12.16 -81.30 -16.46
C GLU A 4 11.08 -80.31 -16.03
N ALA A 5 11.31 -79.63 -14.91
CA ALA A 5 10.57 -78.41 -14.59
C ALA A 5 11.16 -77.25 -15.42
N VAL A 6 10.50 -76.98 -16.55
CA VAL A 6 10.73 -75.84 -17.43
C VAL A 6 10.83 -74.55 -16.62
N GLY A 7 12.04 -73.97 -16.56
CA GLY A 7 12.30 -72.69 -15.94
C GLY A 7 11.62 -71.57 -16.71
N ARG A 8 10.52 -71.03 -16.18
CA ARG A 8 9.93 -69.79 -16.69
C ARG A 8 10.85 -68.62 -16.30
N PRO A 9 11.30 -67.78 -17.25
CA PRO A 9 12.06 -66.60 -16.91
C PRO A 9 11.18 -65.61 -16.13
N ARG A 10 11.64 -65.20 -14.93
CA ARG A 10 11.01 -64.12 -14.16
C ARG A 10 11.16 -62.81 -14.94
N PRO A 11 10.09 -62.01 -15.14
CA PRO A 11 10.24 -60.70 -15.73
C PRO A 11 11.09 -59.83 -14.79
N LYS A 12 12.24 -59.34 -15.30
CA LYS A 12 13.02 -58.29 -14.64
C LYS A 12 12.12 -57.06 -14.56
N ARG A 13 11.58 -56.77 -13.37
CA ARG A 13 10.94 -55.47 -13.08
C ARG A 13 11.99 -54.39 -13.31
N GLY A 14 11.91 -53.74 -14.46
CA GLY A 14 12.74 -52.60 -14.81
C GLY A 14 12.59 -51.52 -13.75
N GLY A 15 13.65 -51.35 -12.95
CA GLY A 15 13.81 -50.19 -12.09
C GLY A 15 14.08 -48.98 -12.98
N ALA A 16 13.03 -48.28 -13.41
CA ALA A 16 13.20 -47.08 -14.22
C ALA A 16 11.99 -46.13 -14.20
N VAL A 17 11.18 -46.08 -13.13
CA VAL A 17 10.13 -45.04 -13.03
C VAL A 17 9.87 -44.61 -11.58
N ALA A 18 10.92 -44.26 -10.83
CA ALA A 18 10.77 -43.67 -9.50
C ALA A 18 11.39 -42.27 -9.37
N SER A 19 11.90 -41.70 -10.47
CA SER A 19 12.58 -40.38 -10.48
C SER A 19 11.81 -39.34 -11.29
N ARG A 20 10.49 -39.25 -11.12
CA ARG A 20 9.67 -38.20 -11.75
C ARG A 20 8.59 -37.60 -10.85
N SER A 21 8.36 -38.15 -9.65
CA SER A 21 7.19 -37.82 -8.83
C SER A 21 7.44 -36.82 -7.70
N ILE A 22 8.69 -36.55 -7.28
CA ILE A 22 8.93 -35.58 -6.19
C ILE A 22 8.60 -34.15 -6.60
N PHE A 23 8.94 -33.76 -7.83
CA PHE A 23 8.71 -32.39 -8.31
C PHE A 23 7.21 -32.06 -8.43
N TRP A 24 6.30 -33.04 -8.48
CA TRP A 24 4.84 -32.84 -8.61
C TRP A 24 4.09 -32.84 -7.26
N ARG A 25 4.74 -33.19 -6.15
CA ARG A 25 4.06 -33.31 -4.84
C ARG A 25 3.97 -31.98 -4.07
N ILE A 26 4.69 -30.95 -4.51
CA ILE A 26 4.73 -29.65 -3.83
C ILE A 26 4.49 -28.53 -4.87
N PRO A 27 3.22 -28.24 -5.21
CA PRO A 27 2.89 -27.25 -6.23
C PRO A 27 3.46 -25.85 -5.93
N TRP A 28 3.58 -25.48 -4.65
CA TRP A 28 4.11 -24.17 -4.23
C TRP A 28 5.61 -24.01 -4.51
N LEU A 29 6.40 -25.09 -4.55
CA LEU A 29 7.85 -25.01 -4.81
C LEU A 29 8.14 -24.60 -6.27
N ARG A 30 7.32 -25.07 -7.22
CA ARG A 30 7.42 -24.68 -8.63
C ARG A 30 7.06 -23.21 -8.81
N THR A 31 5.96 -22.79 -8.19
CA THR A 31 5.51 -21.40 -8.19
C THR A 31 6.53 -20.48 -7.53
N ALA A 32 7.13 -20.90 -6.41
CA ALA A 32 8.19 -20.17 -5.75
C ALA A 32 9.45 -20.05 -6.62
N ILE A 33 9.89 -21.13 -7.30
CA ILE A 33 11.05 -21.07 -8.21
C ILE A 33 10.77 -20.17 -9.43
N LEU A 34 9.54 -20.16 -9.94
CA LEU A 34 9.15 -19.30 -11.07
C LEU A 34 9.04 -17.82 -10.66
N LEU A 35 8.54 -17.53 -9.45
CA LEU A 35 8.38 -16.17 -8.93
C LEU A 35 9.64 -15.63 -8.22
N ALA A 36 10.57 -16.50 -7.81
CA ALA A 36 11.75 -16.09 -7.06
C ALA A 36 12.63 -15.09 -7.83
N PRO A 37 13.00 -15.30 -9.11
CA PRO A 37 13.81 -14.33 -9.84
C PRO A 37 13.19 -12.93 -9.94
N PRO A 38 11.92 -12.75 -10.38
CA PRO A 38 11.33 -11.42 -10.45
C PRO A 38 11.12 -10.78 -9.07
N LEU A 39 10.66 -11.54 -8.07
CA LEU A 39 10.47 -10.99 -6.71
C LEU A 39 11.80 -10.58 -6.08
N THR A 40 12.85 -11.38 -6.26
CA THR A 40 14.19 -11.05 -5.76
C THR A 40 14.67 -9.76 -6.39
N TRP A 41 14.46 -9.59 -7.69
CA TRP A 41 14.83 -8.36 -8.38
C TRP A 41 14.07 -7.13 -7.86
N PHE A 42 12.75 -7.23 -7.69
CA PHE A 42 11.94 -6.14 -7.13
C PHE A 42 12.39 -5.76 -5.72
N VAL A 43 12.57 -6.75 -4.85
CA VAL A 43 13.01 -6.53 -3.46
C VAL A 43 14.42 -5.96 -3.44
N ALA A 44 15.34 -6.48 -4.26
CA ALA A 44 16.71 -6.00 -4.33
C ALA A 44 16.78 -4.52 -4.76
N ILE A 45 16.04 -4.13 -5.80
CA ILE A 45 15.99 -2.73 -6.25
C ILE A 45 15.39 -1.84 -5.16
N TYR A 46 14.27 -2.26 -4.55
CA TYR A 46 13.61 -1.48 -3.51
C TYR A 46 14.52 -1.27 -2.29
N LEU A 47 15.13 -2.34 -1.79
CA LEU A 47 16.05 -2.27 -0.66
C LEU A 47 17.30 -1.46 -1.00
N THR A 48 17.82 -1.57 -2.23
CA THR A 48 18.96 -0.77 -2.68
C THR A 48 18.60 0.72 -2.71
N SER A 49 17.42 1.07 -3.23
CA SER A 49 16.95 2.46 -3.25
C SER A 49 16.78 3.01 -1.83
N LEU A 50 16.22 2.21 -0.91
CA LEU A 50 16.05 2.60 0.48
C LEU A 50 17.39 2.73 1.23
N ALA A 51 18.34 1.84 0.94
CA ALA A 51 19.70 1.90 1.49
C ALA A 51 20.46 3.13 0.98
N LEU A 52 20.38 3.45 -0.31
CA LEU A 52 20.98 4.67 -0.85
C LEU A 52 20.39 5.92 -0.22
N LEU A 53 19.06 5.98 -0.08
CA LEU A 53 18.39 7.10 0.61
C LEU A 53 18.89 7.23 2.06
N LEU A 54 19.00 6.12 2.78
CA LEU A 54 19.52 6.11 4.15
C LEU A 54 20.97 6.58 4.21
N VAL A 55 21.85 6.13 3.32
CA VAL A 55 23.25 6.58 3.24
C VAL A 55 23.31 8.08 2.93
N THR A 56 22.49 8.56 2.01
CA THR A 56 22.45 10.00 1.66
C THR A 56 21.97 10.87 2.81
N ALA A 57 21.18 10.33 3.75
CA ALA A 57 20.77 11.06 4.95
C ALA A 57 21.93 11.38 5.90
N PHE A 58 23.06 10.67 5.80
CA PHE A 58 24.29 10.95 6.54
C PHE A 58 25.25 11.89 5.80
N TRP A 59 24.94 12.27 4.56
CA TRP A 59 25.72 13.24 3.79
C TRP A 59 25.18 14.65 3.97
N THR A 60 26.07 15.63 4.01
CA THR A 60 25.69 17.04 4.19
C THR A 60 25.59 17.73 2.85
N ILE A 61 24.59 18.60 2.69
CA ILE A 61 24.45 19.46 1.53
C ILE A 61 25.03 20.83 1.89
N ASP A 62 25.99 21.30 1.11
CA ASP A 62 26.48 22.67 1.25
C ASP A 62 25.38 23.66 0.80
N PRO A 63 24.87 24.53 1.69
CA PRO A 63 23.75 25.42 1.40
C PRO A 63 24.06 26.46 0.31
N PHE A 64 25.33 26.69 -0.03
CA PHE A 64 25.71 27.68 -1.04
C PHE A 64 25.96 27.07 -2.42
N THR A 65 26.48 25.84 -2.47
CA THR A 65 26.83 25.16 -3.73
C THR A 65 25.81 24.10 -4.14
N THR A 66 24.89 23.72 -3.25
CA THR A 66 23.92 22.62 -3.43
C THR A 66 24.59 21.31 -3.82
N ARG A 67 25.88 21.17 -3.51
CA ARG A 67 26.65 19.95 -3.76
C ARG A 67 26.54 19.04 -2.55
N VAL A 68 26.32 17.76 -2.81
CA VAL A 68 26.39 16.71 -1.80
C VAL A 68 27.85 16.50 -1.45
N VAL A 69 28.25 16.93 -0.26
CA VAL A 69 29.59 16.65 0.26
C VAL A 69 29.50 15.30 0.98
N GLN A 70 30.30 14.33 0.52
CA GLN A 70 30.35 12.98 1.09
C GLN A 70 31.12 12.96 2.43
N SER A 71 30.76 13.86 3.34
CA SER A 71 31.21 13.84 4.73
C SER A 71 30.16 13.10 5.56
N TRP A 72 30.59 12.14 6.38
CA TRP A 72 29.72 11.48 7.35
C TRP A 72 29.37 12.49 8.45
N SER A 73 28.12 12.92 8.49
CA SER A 73 27.62 13.84 9.52
C SER A 73 26.25 13.42 10.07
N LEU A 74 25.99 13.82 11.30
CA LEU A 74 24.70 13.68 11.99
C LEU A 74 23.91 15.01 12.02
N ASP A 75 24.41 16.06 11.34
CA ASP A 75 23.82 17.40 11.36
C ASP A 75 22.36 17.39 10.86
N ASN A 76 22.06 16.59 9.82
CA ASN A 76 20.69 16.44 9.30
C ASN A 76 19.71 15.94 10.38
N PHE A 77 20.15 15.02 11.24
CA PHE A 77 19.33 14.49 12.33
C PHE A 77 19.18 15.51 13.46
N GLN A 78 20.24 16.26 13.78
CA GLN A 78 20.17 17.34 14.75
C GLN A 78 19.24 18.46 14.28
N GLN A 79 19.25 18.78 12.98
CA GLN A 79 18.36 19.78 12.40
C GLN A 79 16.89 19.40 12.57
N ILE A 80 16.52 18.13 12.38
CA ILE A 80 15.14 17.66 12.57
C ILE A 80 14.65 17.90 14.00
N VAL A 81 15.52 17.71 15.00
CA VAL A 81 15.16 17.82 16.43
C VAL A 81 15.23 19.26 16.92
N ASN A 82 16.20 20.04 16.45
CA ASN A 82 16.45 21.38 16.97
C ASN A 82 15.66 22.47 16.22
N GLU A 83 15.23 22.21 14.99
CA GLU A 83 14.47 23.17 14.18
C GLU A 83 12.96 23.07 14.48
N PRO A 84 12.33 24.11 15.05
CA PRO A 84 10.92 24.06 15.44
C PRO A 84 9.97 23.81 14.25
N THR A 85 10.37 24.22 13.05
CA THR A 85 9.59 24.03 11.83
C THR A 85 9.39 22.55 11.50
N TYR A 86 10.44 21.73 11.57
CA TYR A 86 10.34 20.28 11.31
C TYR A 86 9.45 19.60 12.35
N LEU A 87 9.64 19.90 13.63
CA LEU A 87 8.81 19.37 14.71
C LEU A 87 7.34 19.74 14.55
N ARG A 88 7.04 20.99 14.14
CA ARG A 88 5.66 21.44 13.89
C ARG A 88 5.02 20.70 12.72
N ILE A 89 5.77 20.44 11.64
CA ILE A 89 5.27 19.68 10.50
C ILE A 89 4.98 18.24 10.92
N ILE A 90 5.91 17.58 11.61
CA ILE A 90 5.75 16.20 12.11
C ILE A 90 4.54 16.12 13.08
N GLY A 91 4.43 17.06 14.02
CA GLY A 91 3.31 17.10 14.94
C GLY A 91 1.96 17.27 14.23
N ARG A 92 1.89 18.14 13.22
CA ARG A 92 0.68 18.33 12.41
C ARG A 92 0.31 17.09 11.60
N THR A 93 1.28 16.42 10.98
CA THR A 93 1.00 15.21 10.18
C THR A 93 0.54 14.06 11.06
N VAL A 94 1.18 13.85 12.22
CA VAL A 94 0.79 12.83 13.20
C VAL A 94 -0.60 13.12 13.76
N LEU A 95 -0.88 14.37 14.14
CA LEU A 95 -2.20 14.78 14.63
C LEU A 95 -3.28 14.55 13.55
N MET A 96 -3.03 14.97 12.31
CA MET A 96 -3.96 14.76 11.20
C MET A 96 -4.20 13.27 10.96
N ALA A 97 -3.13 12.45 10.94
CA ALA A 97 -3.27 11.00 10.78
C ALA A 97 -4.09 10.38 11.92
N ALA A 98 -3.81 10.74 13.18
CA ALA A 98 -4.54 10.24 14.33
C ALA A 98 -6.02 10.64 14.30
N LEU A 99 -6.32 11.91 14.00
CA LEU A 99 -7.68 12.39 13.87
C LEU A 99 -8.43 11.68 12.75
N VAL A 100 -7.82 11.51 11.58
CA VAL A 100 -8.41 10.79 10.44
C VAL A 100 -8.64 9.32 10.77
N THR A 101 -7.69 8.63 11.40
CA THR A 101 -7.87 7.22 11.80
C THR A 101 -8.98 7.08 12.83
N MET A 102 -9.08 8.00 13.80
CA MET A 102 -10.11 7.94 14.82
C MET A 102 -11.49 8.23 14.24
N THR A 103 -11.63 9.26 13.40
CA THR A 103 -12.92 9.57 12.76
C THR A 103 -13.33 8.48 11.78
N ASP A 104 -12.40 7.93 11.00
CA ASP A 104 -12.67 6.80 10.12
C ASP A 104 -13.10 5.57 10.92
N ALA A 105 -12.42 5.22 12.01
CA ALA A 105 -12.84 4.11 12.87
C ALA A 105 -14.27 4.33 13.41
N VAL A 106 -14.56 5.51 13.94
CA VAL A 106 -15.89 5.84 14.50
C VAL A 106 -17.00 5.74 13.46
N ILE A 107 -16.73 6.06 12.19
CA ILE A 107 -17.72 6.00 11.10
C ILE A 107 -17.77 4.60 10.45
N ALA A 108 -16.61 3.99 10.22
CA ALA A 108 -16.48 2.71 9.54
C ALA A 108 -17.01 1.54 10.39
N PHE A 109 -16.84 1.58 11.71
CA PHE A 109 -17.37 0.53 12.60
C PHE A 109 -18.90 0.37 12.52
N PRO A 110 -19.73 1.41 12.74
CA PRO A 110 -21.18 1.28 12.62
C PRO A 110 -21.60 0.95 11.19
N PHE A 111 -20.89 1.49 10.19
CA PHE A 111 -21.15 1.19 8.79
C PHE A 111 -20.91 -0.30 8.45
N ALA A 112 -19.78 -0.86 8.87
CA ALA A 112 -19.46 -2.27 8.69
C ALA A 112 -20.42 -3.17 9.48
N TYR A 113 -20.80 -2.78 10.71
CA TYR A 113 -21.79 -3.50 11.50
C TYR A 113 -23.15 -3.56 10.80
N TYR A 114 -23.63 -2.43 10.28
CA TYR A 114 -24.88 -2.37 9.51
C TYR A 114 -24.83 -3.26 8.28
N MET A 115 -23.72 -3.19 7.52
CA MET A 115 -23.53 -4.02 6.33
C MET A 115 -23.49 -5.52 6.65
N ALA A 116 -22.91 -5.91 7.78
CA ALA A 116 -22.76 -7.31 8.16
C ALA A 116 -24.02 -7.93 8.79
N ARG A 117 -24.85 -7.13 9.49
CA ARG A 117 -25.94 -7.65 10.34
C ARG A 117 -27.35 -7.30 9.86
N VAL A 118 -27.52 -6.19 9.15
CA VAL A 118 -28.86 -5.63 8.84
C VAL A 118 -29.11 -5.52 7.34
N ALA A 119 -28.09 -5.21 6.55
CA ALA A 119 -28.25 -4.92 5.12
C ALA A 119 -28.70 -6.16 4.33
N SER A 120 -29.71 -5.96 3.46
CA SER A 120 -30.09 -6.97 2.45
C SER A 120 -28.99 -7.09 1.38
N ARG A 121 -28.94 -8.23 0.67
CA ARG A 121 -27.89 -8.51 -0.33
C ARG A 121 -27.71 -7.40 -1.37
N ARG A 122 -28.80 -6.74 -1.81
CA ARG A 122 -28.76 -5.63 -2.76
C ARG A 122 -28.15 -4.36 -2.14
N VAL A 123 -28.57 -4.00 -0.93
CA VAL A 123 -28.05 -2.83 -0.21
C VAL A 123 -26.57 -3.03 0.13
N GLN A 124 -26.18 -4.23 0.55
CA GLN A 124 -24.78 -4.58 0.79
C GLN A 124 -23.92 -4.36 -0.47
N THR A 125 -24.36 -4.87 -1.63
CA THR A 125 -23.63 -4.67 -2.89
C THR A 125 -23.53 -3.19 -3.27
N ALA A 126 -24.61 -2.41 -3.11
CA ALA A 126 -24.62 -0.98 -3.42
C ALA A 126 -23.68 -0.19 -2.49
N LEU A 127 -23.71 -0.47 -1.19
CA LEU A 127 -22.82 0.17 -0.21
C LEU A 127 -21.36 -0.20 -0.45
N PHE A 128 -21.07 -1.46 -0.76
CA PHE A 128 -19.72 -1.91 -1.08
C PHE A 128 -19.19 -1.22 -2.36
N ALA A 129 -20.03 -1.11 -3.39
CA ALA A 129 -19.71 -0.36 -4.59
C ALA A 129 -19.45 1.12 -4.28
N ALA A 130 -20.30 1.76 -3.47
CA ALA A 130 -20.13 3.18 -3.09
C ALA A 130 -18.80 3.46 -2.36
N VAL A 131 -18.29 2.51 -1.58
CA VAL A 131 -16.97 2.63 -0.91
C VAL A 131 -15.82 2.35 -1.87
N LEU A 132 -15.97 1.38 -2.77
CA LEU A 132 -14.93 1.03 -3.74
C LEU A 132 -14.78 2.05 -4.86
N LEU A 133 -15.88 2.60 -5.39
CA LEU A 133 -15.85 3.56 -6.49
C LEU A 133 -14.87 4.74 -6.27
N PRO A 134 -14.87 5.44 -5.12
CA PRO A 134 -13.93 6.53 -4.87
C PRO A 134 -12.49 6.05 -4.64
N LEU A 135 -12.26 4.77 -4.33
CA LEU A 135 -10.92 4.20 -4.20
C LEU A 135 -10.20 4.14 -5.55
N TRP A 136 -10.93 3.92 -6.64
CA TRP A 136 -10.38 3.91 -8.00
C TRP A 136 -10.20 5.31 -8.59
N ALA A 137 -10.71 6.35 -7.94
CA ALA A 137 -10.55 7.73 -8.38
C ALA A 137 -9.13 8.23 -8.12
N SER A 138 -8.54 8.94 -9.09
CA SER A 138 -7.24 9.59 -8.93
C SER A 138 -7.25 10.57 -7.76
N TYR A 139 -6.19 10.56 -6.95
CA TYR A 139 -6.00 11.50 -5.85
C TYR A 139 -6.17 12.96 -6.31
N LEU A 140 -5.65 13.29 -7.50
CA LEU A 140 -5.79 14.63 -8.07
C LEU A 140 -7.25 14.99 -8.35
N ALA A 141 -8.04 14.07 -8.91
CA ALA A 141 -9.46 14.32 -9.16
C ALA A 141 -10.22 14.62 -7.87
N ARG A 142 -9.92 13.87 -6.80
CA ARG A 142 -10.51 14.12 -5.47
C ARG A 142 -10.10 15.50 -4.92
N LEU A 143 -8.83 15.88 -5.06
CA LEU A 143 -8.36 17.21 -4.65
C LEU A 143 -9.07 18.32 -5.40
N TYR A 144 -9.16 18.25 -6.73
CA TYR A 144 -9.84 19.27 -7.53
C TYR A 144 -11.33 19.35 -7.25
N ALA A 145 -11.98 18.21 -6.98
CA ALA A 145 -13.39 18.21 -6.56
C ALA A 145 -13.57 19.00 -5.26
N TRP A 146 -12.73 18.76 -4.24
CA TRP A 146 -12.78 19.53 -3.00
C TRP A 146 -12.48 21.01 -3.21
N ILE A 147 -11.47 21.36 -4.01
CA ILE A 147 -11.16 22.75 -4.35
C ILE A 147 -12.36 23.43 -5.00
N LEU A 148 -13.01 22.78 -5.98
CA LEU A 148 -14.17 23.33 -6.67
C LEU A 148 -15.37 23.51 -5.73
N ILE A 149 -15.60 22.56 -4.82
CA ILE A 149 -16.70 22.62 -3.84
C ILE A 149 -16.46 23.76 -2.83
N LEU A 150 -15.23 23.89 -2.34
CA LEU A 150 -14.83 24.88 -1.32
C LEU A 150 -14.49 26.26 -1.90
N ASN A 151 -14.49 26.41 -3.23
CA ASN A 151 -14.25 27.68 -3.89
C ASN A 151 -15.32 28.71 -3.48
N HIS A 152 -14.99 30.00 -3.57
CA HIS A 152 -15.87 31.10 -3.18
C HIS A 152 -17.23 31.04 -3.92
N SER A 153 -17.23 30.75 -5.22
CA SER A 153 -18.42 30.52 -6.05
C SER A 153 -18.78 29.03 -6.21
N GLY A 154 -18.24 28.17 -5.35
CA GLY A 154 -18.44 26.74 -5.38
C GLY A 154 -19.85 26.33 -4.96
N VAL A 155 -20.15 25.04 -5.18
CA VAL A 155 -21.46 24.43 -4.85
C VAL A 155 -21.80 24.63 -3.37
N LEU A 156 -20.81 24.59 -2.47
CA LEU A 156 -21.03 24.76 -1.04
C LEU A 156 -21.59 26.14 -0.71
N ASN A 157 -20.95 27.21 -1.18
CA ASN A 157 -21.39 28.58 -0.91
C ASN A 157 -22.72 28.89 -1.62
N TRP A 158 -22.93 28.37 -2.82
CA TRP A 158 -24.23 28.49 -3.50
C TRP A 158 -25.35 27.81 -2.70
N SER A 159 -25.12 26.60 -2.17
CA SER A 159 -26.08 25.92 -1.31
C SER A 159 -26.34 26.64 0.02
N LEU A 160 -25.29 27.16 0.67
CA LEU A 160 -25.40 27.94 1.92
C LEU A 160 -26.19 29.24 1.72
N GLN A 161 -25.92 29.98 0.64
CA GLN A 161 -26.67 31.20 0.29
C GLN A 161 -28.13 30.89 -0.04
N SER A 162 -28.40 29.76 -0.69
CA SER A 162 -29.77 29.32 -1.02
C SER A 162 -30.62 29.05 0.22
N ILE A 163 -30.01 28.68 1.35
CA ILE A 163 -30.69 28.50 2.64
C ILE A 163 -30.55 29.73 3.57
N GLY A 164 -30.03 30.85 3.05
CA GLY A 164 -29.93 32.12 3.77
C GLY A 164 -28.73 32.23 4.73
N LEU A 165 -27.77 31.31 4.67
CA LEU A 165 -26.55 31.36 5.47
C LEU A 165 -25.44 32.15 4.77
N PRO A 166 -24.59 32.89 5.51
CA PRO A 166 -23.44 33.57 4.93
C PRO A 166 -22.42 32.56 4.37
N ALA A 167 -21.68 32.99 3.34
CA ALA A 167 -20.67 32.16 2.70
C ALA A 167 -19.62 31.69 3.72
N ALA A 168 -19.37 30.38 3.76
CA ALA A 168 -18.34 29.79 4.59
C ALA A 168 -17.00 29.92 3.84
N ASN A 169 -16.34 31.06 3.98
CA ASN A 169 -15.04 31.35 3.36
C ASN A 169 -13.89 30.63 4.11
N VAL A 170 -13.94 29.30 4.17
CA VAL A 170 -13.00 28.48 4.97
C VAL A 170 -11.65 28.28 4.27
N ALA A 171 -11.59 28.34 2.94
CA ALA A 171 -10.41 27.98 2.15
C ALA A 171 -9.67 29.18 1.51
N TYR A 172 -10.39 30.26 1.19
CA TYR A 172 -9.86 31.43 0.50
C TYR A 172 -10.40 32.67 1.21
N SER A 173 -9.66 33.16 2.21
CA SER A 173 -9.93 34.43 2.87
C SER A 173 -8.91 35.45 2.38
N ASP A 174 -9.11 35.94 1.15
CA ASP A 174 -8.61 37.21 0.63
C ASP A 174 -9.70 37.81 -0.26
#